data_AF-A0A2S8BHU8-F1
#
_entry.id   AF-A0A2S8BHU8-F1
#
_cell.length_a   1.000
_cell.length_b   1.000
_cell.length_c   1.000
_cell.angle_alpha   90.00
_cell.angle_beta   90.00
_cell.angle_gamma   90.00
#
_symmetry.space_group_name_H-M   'P 1'
#
loop_
_entity.id
_entity.type
_entity.pdbx_description
1 polymer ?
#
loop_
_entity_poly.entity_id
_entity_poly.type
_entity_poly.pdbx_seq_one_letter_code
_entity_poly.pdbx_strand_id
1 'polypeptide(L)'
;MIAVTAVAGCDSAERPRSAPVPTPPPTPFPVAVPQLQLSPPPYTVNVDEPSSSAGYVLLNNGGFNPAAAVLNPDAAPAAAPPVPGGPQIVDKQGRVVWFGQLPAGQSAANFQVQTYAGQPVLTWWQGDLGGPDTFGHGNGVDYIVDAHYRVIATLSPQGLHSDVHEFRLTPDGHALITAYTPVPADLTAVGGPKDGKVWDCVAAVVDVASGKTLSQWSALAHVPVTDSALTTADAAPTGAGCSTRST
;
A
#
# COMPACT_ATOMS: atom_id res chain seq x y z
N MET A 1 -3.74 -19.59 9.12
CA MET A 1 -3.59 -19.57 7.66
C MET A 1 -4.90 -19.04 7.11
N ILE A 2 -4.94 -17.76 6.74
CA ILE A 2 -6.18 -17.09 6.27
C ILE A 2 -6.15 -17.18 4.74
N ALA A 3 -7.12 -17.87 4.15
CA ALA A 3 -7.37 -17.85 2.71
C ALA A 3 -8.65 -17.03 2.49
N VAL A 4 -8.53 -15.91 1.78
CA VAL A 4 -9.66 -15.09 1.35
C VAL A 4 -9.99 -15.48 -0.07
N THR A 5 -11.18 -16.03 -0.29
CA THR A 5 -11.69 -16.35 -1.63
C THR A 5 -12.99 -15.60 -1.83
N ALA A 6 -13.08 -14.84 -2.94
CA ALA A 6 -14.32 -14.22 -3.38
C ALA A 6 -15.20 -15.28 -4.06
N VAL A 7 -16.38 -15.54 -3.52
CA VAL A 7 -17.37 -16.43 -4.16
C VAL A 7 -18.72 -15.72 -4.16
N ALA A 8 -19.34 -15.67 -5.33
CA ALA A 8 -20.70 -15.22 -5.55
C ALA A 8 -21.66 -16.42 -5.46
N GLY A 9 -22.75 -16.29 -4.69
CA GLY A 9 -23.82 -17.29 -4.69
C GLY A 9 -24.83 -17.08 -3.57
N CYS A 10 -26.06 -16.76 -3.95
CA CYS A 10 -27.23 -16.64 -3.08
C CYS A 10 -27.71 -18.02 -2.60
N ASP A 11 -28.04 -18.17 -1.31
CA ASP A 11 -29.28 -18.86 -0.94
C ASP A 11 -29.75 -18.55 0.49
N SER A 12 -31.06 -18.71 0.68
CA SER A 12 -31.82 -18.26 1.85
C SER A 12 -32.00 -19.39 2.87
N ALA A 13 -31.65 -19.15 4.14
CA ALA A 13 -32.06 -20.02 5.25
C ALA A 13 -32.31 -19.20 6.54
N GLU A 14 -33.41 -19.52 7.23
CA GLU A 14 -33.90 -18.87 8.44
C GLU A 14 -32.87 -18.81 9.58
N ARG A 15 -32.73 -17.62 10.19
CA ARG A 15 -31.76 -17.34 11.25
C ARG A 15 -32.36 -17.68 12.64
N PRO A 16 -31.71 -18.54 13.46
CA PRO A 16 -32.09 -18.71 14.86
C PRO A 16 -31.84 -17.43 15.67
N ARG A 17 -32.62 -17.23 16.74
CA ARG A 17 -32.55 -16.05 17.62
C ARG A 17 -31.11 -15.81 18.10
N SER A 18 -30.60 -14.60 17.83
CA SER A 18 -29.23 -14.21 18.20
C SER A 18 -29.08 -14.11 19.72
N ALA A 19 -28.09 -14.79 20.27
CA ALA A 19 -27.57 -14.48 21.59
C ALA A 19 -27.07 -13.01 21.63
N PRO A 20 -27.05 -12.35 22.81
CA PRO A 20 -26.46 -11.03 22.95
C PRO A 20 -25.01 -11.05 22.48
N VAL A 21 -24.67 -10.17 21.52
CA VAL A 21 -23.32 -10.01 21.02
C VAL A 21 -22.47 -9.46 22.18
N PRO A 22 -21.35 -10.10 22.56
CA PRO A 22 -20.42 -9.54 23.52
C PRO A 22 -19.97 -8.15 23.07
N THR A 23 -20.01 -7.17 23.97
CA THR A 23 -19.49 -5.84 23.67
C THR A 23 -18.02 -5.95 23.26
N PRO A 24 -17.63 -5.44 22.08
CA PRO A 24 -16.23 -5.45 21.68
C PRO A 24 -15.40 -4.67 22.71
N PRO A 25 -14.13 -5.07 22.93
CA PRO A 25 -13.23 -4.32 23.80
C PRO A 25 -13.09 -2.87 23.30
N PRO A 26 -12.83 -1.92 24.21
CA PRO A 26 -12.64 -0.53 23.84
C PRO A 26 -11.52 -0.40 22.82
N THR A 27 -11.79 0.35 21.75
CA THR A 27 -10.85 0.62 20.69
C THR A 27 -9.94 1.78 21.06
N PRO A 28 -8.66 1.77 20.64
CA PRO A 28 -7.90 3.02 20.62
C PRO A 28 -8.49 4.02 19.62
N PHE A 29 -9.19 3.53 18.58
CA PHE A 29 -9.87 4.33 17.56
C PHE A 29 -11.39 4.23 17.74
N PRO A 30 -12.09 5.20 18.35
CA PRO A 30 -13.55 5.19 18.44
C PRO A 30 -14.21 4.85 17.09
N VAL A 31 -15.37 4.20 17.12
CA VAL A 31 -16.15 3.98 15.90
C VAL A 31 -16.48 5.35 15.30
N ALA A 32 -16.07 5.59 14.05
CA ALA A 32 -16.44 6.82 13.37
C ALA A 32 -17.96 6.86 13.19
N VAL A 33 -18.54 8.06 13.27
CA VAL A 33 -19.93 8.27 12.86
C VAL A 33 -20.12 7.64 11.47
N PRO A 34 -21.23 6.92 11.20
CA PRO A 34 -21.45 6.30 9.91
C PRO A 34 -21.21 7.30 8.78
N GLN A 35 -20.20 7.05 7.97
CA GLN A 35 -19.95 7.83 6.76
C GLN A 35 -20.99 7.39 5.70
N LEU A 36 -22.25 7.75 5.93
CA LEU A 36 -23.44 7.32 5.17
C LEU A 36 -23.38 7.65 3.66
N GLN A 37 -22.38 8.41 3.24
CA GLN A 37 -22.13 8.79 1.84
C GLN A 37 -21.04 7.95 1.16
N LEU A 38 -20.29 7.14 1.90
CA LEU A 38 -19.23 6.31 1.34
C LEU A 38 -19.74 4.91 1.03
N SER A 39 -19.15 4.27 0.03
CA SER A 39 -19.46 2.91 -0.38
C SER A 39 -18.23 2.03 -0.14
N PRO A 40 -17.99 1.61 1.12
CA PRO A 40 -16.86 0.73 1.40
C PRO A 40 -17.03 -0.61 0.66
N PRO A 41 -15.94 -1.20 0.17
CA PRO A 41 -15.96 -2.56 -0.36
C PRO A 41 -16.59 -3.55 0.64
N PRO A 42 -17.55 -4.38 0.20
CA PRO A 42 -18.10 -5.42 1.07
C PRO A 42 -17.10 -6.57 1.23
N TYR A 43 -16.94 -7.06 2.46
CA TYR A 43 -16.16 -8.25 2.76
C TYR A 43 -17.04 -9.32 3.40
N THR A 44 -16.84 -10.58 2.99
CA THR A 44 -17.49 -11.75 3.59
C THR A 44 -16.53 -12.41 4.55
N VAL A 45 -16.96 -12.60 5.80
CA VAL A 45 -16.24 -13.40 6.78
C VAL A 45 -16.63 -14.87 6.59
N ASN A 46 -15.72 -15.64 6.01
CA ASN A 46 -15.96 -17.07 5.73
C ASN A 46 -15.85 -17.96 6.97
N VAL A 47 -15.14 -17.51 8.00
CA VAL A 47 -14.92 -18.24 9.25
C VAL A 47 -15.01 -17.25 10.42
N ASP A 48 -16.00 -17.43 11.29
CA ASP A 48 -16.18 -16.65 12.53
C ASP A 48 -16.27 -17.62 13.72
N GLU A 49 -15.14 -17.85 14.38
CA GLU A 49 -15.05 -18.69 15.58
C GLU A 49 -15.40 -17.89 16.83
N PRO A 50 -16.49 -18.18 17.57
CA PRO A 50 -16.93 -17.36 18.71
C PRO A 50 -15.89 -17.23 19.83
N SER A 51 -15.00 -18.23 19.97
CA SER A 51 -13.95 -18.27 20.99
C SER A 51 -12.69 -17.46 20.63
N SER A 52 -12.54 -16.98 19.39
CA SER A 52 -11.36 -16.20 19.01
C SER A 52 -11.42 -14.77 19.52
N SER A 53 -10.25 -14.19 19.78
CA SER A 53 -10.09 -12.84 20.34
C SER A 53 -10.89 -11.80 19.56
N ALA A 54 -11.59 -10.94 20.29
CA ALA A 54 -12.18 -9.75 19.69
C ALA A 54 -11.07 -8.81 19.18
N GLY A 55 -11.32 -8.15 18.06
CA GLY A 55 -10.33 -7.27 17.45
C GLY A 55 -10.82 -6.68 16.13
N TYR A 56 -9.97 -5.81 15.58
CA TYR A 56 -10.17 -5.15 14.30
C TYR A 56 -9.21 -5.70 13.26
N VAL A 57 -9.68 -5.76 12.02
CA VAL A 57 -8.85 -6.09 10.86
C VAL A 57 -8.65 -4.80 10.08
N LEU A 58 -7.38 -4.47 9.85
CA LEU A 58 -6.98 -3.36 8.98
C LEU A 58 -6.84 -3.93 7.58
N LEU A 59 -7.68 -3.43 6.68
CA LEU A 59 -7.70 -3.78 5.29
C LEU A 59 -7.28 -2.57 4.49
N ASN A 60 -6.56 -2.82 3.41
CA ASN A 60 -6.21 -1.79 2.48
C ASN A 60 -6.70 -2.23 1.11
N ASN A 61 -7.88 -1.74 0.74
CA ASN A 61 -8.44 -2.09 -0.54
C ASN A 61 -7.85 -1.15 -1.58
N GLY A 62 -6.76 -1.57 -2.23
CA GLY A 62 -6.21 -0.82 -3.36
C GLY A 62 -7.29 -0.69 -4.43
N GLY A 63 -7.62 0.54 -4.81
CA GLY A 63 -8.31 0.77 -6.06
C GLY A 63 -7.54 0.02 -7.14
N PHE A 64 -8.26 -0.75 -7.94
CA PHE A 64 -7.75 -1.61 -9.01
C PHE A 64 -6.42 -1.10 -9.61
N ASN A 65 -5.31 -1.80 -9.36
CA ASN A 65 -4.02 -1.46 -9.98
C ASN A 65 -3.95 -2.12 -11.37
N PRO A 66 -3.94 -1.37 -12.49
CA PRO A 66 -3.73 -1.95 -13.82
C PRO A 66 -2.36 -2.66 -13.95
N ALA A 67 -1.35 -2.35 -13.13
CA ALA A 67 -0.08 -3.07 -13.10
C ALA A 67 -0.18 -4.47 -12.43
N ALA A 68 -1.16 -4.70 -11.55
CA ALA A 68 -1.44 -6.04 -11.04
C ALA A 68 -1.95 -6.98 -12.15
N ALA A 69 -2.65 -6.43 -13.15
CA ALA A 69 -3.06 -7.18 -14.35
C ALA A 69 -1.86 -7.54 -15.27
N VAL A 70 -0.73 -6.82 -15.17
CA VAL A 70 0.50 -7.16 -15.91
C VAL A 70 1.25 -8.32 -15.25
N LEU A 71 1.25 -8.39 -13.91
CA LEU A 71 1.91 -9.46 -13.16
C LEU A 71 1.06 -10.74 -13.09
N ASN A 72 -0.25 -10.63 -13.27
CA ASN A 72 -1.15 -11.77 -13.36
C ASN A 72 -2.25 -11.49 -14.41
N PRO A 73 -2.00 -11.78 -15.70
CA PRO A 73 -2.95 -11.54 -16.78
C PRO A 73 -4.25 -12.36 -16.64
N ASP A 74 -4.23 -13.45 -15.87
CA ASP A 74 -5.40 -14.28 -15.55
C ASP A 74 -6.21 -13.75 -14.36
N ALA A 75 -5.67 -12.80 -13.58
CA ALA A 75 -6.34 -12.20 -12.43
C ALA A 75 -7.08 -10.90 -12.74
N ALA A 76 -7.14 -10.46 -14.01
CA ALA A 76 -7.98 -9.32 -14.37
C ALA A 76 -9.46 -9.74 -14.33
N PRO A 77 -10.27 -9.38 -13.31
CA PRO A 77 -11.69 -9.59 -13.40
C PRO A 77 -12.21 -8.60 -14.44
N ALA A 78 -12.91 -9.14 -15.44
CA ALA A 78 -13.67 -8.34 -16.39
C ALA A 78 -14.60 -7.38 -15.63
N ALA A 79 -14.47 -6.08 -15.91
CA ALA A 79 -15.52 -5.07 -15.78
C ALA A 79 -16.29 -5.01 -14.44
N ALA A 80 -15.64 -5.22 -13.29
CA ALA A 80 -16.23 -4.76 -12.03
C ALA A 80 -16.25 -3.21 -12.06
N PRO A 81 -17.37 -2.54 -11.72
CA PRO A 81 -17.37 -1.09 -11.57
C PRO A 81 -16.29 -0.69 -10.56
N PRO A 82 -15.61 0.45 -10.72
CA PRO A 82 -14.56 0.87 -9.79
C PRO A 82 -15.18 0.97 -8.39
N VAL A 83 -14.90 -0.02 -7.54
CA VAL A 83 -15.25 0.06 -6.12
C VAL A 83 -14.28 1.06 -5.51
N PRO A 84 -14.75 2.10 -4.79
CA PRO A 84 -13.86 3.02 -4.13
C PRO A 84 -12.87 2.27 -3.24
N GLY A 85 -11.58 2.54 -3.43
CA GLY A 85 -10.50 1.93 -2.64
C GLY A 85 -10.16 2.77 -1.42
N GLY A 86 -9.41 2.18 -0.49
CA GLY A 86 -8.77 2.88 0.60
C GLY A 86 -8.51 2.06 1.87
N PRO A 87 -7.81 2.67 2.84
CA PRO A 87 -7.68 2.15 4.18
C PRO A 87 -9.04 1.92 4.84
N GLN A 88 -9.24 0.74 5.41
CA GLN A 88 -10.51 0.33 6.00
C GLN A 88 -10.28 -0.46 7.28
N ILE A 89 -11.05 -0.14 8.30
CA ILE A 89 -11.11 -0.91 9.53
C ILE A 89 -12.44 -1.66 9.53
N VAL A 90 -12.37 -2.97 9.70
CA VAL A 90 -13.56 -3.81 9.91
C VAL A 90 -13.47 -4.53 11.24
N ASP A 91 -14.62 -4.81 11.83
CA ASP A 91 -14.69 -5.72 12.97
C ASP A 91 -14.67 -7.18 12.53
N LYS A 92 -14.67 -8.09 13.52
CA LYS A 92 -14.64 -9.54 13.32
C LYS A 92 -15.80 -10.08 12.47
N GLN A 93 -16.93 -9.38 12.40
CA GLN A 93 -18.07 -9.76 11.58
C GLN A 93 -18.01 -9.16 10.16
N GLY A 94 -16.91 -8.47 9.81
CA GLY A 94 -16.75 -7.79 8.53
C GLY A 94 -17.52 -6.46 8.44
N ARG A 95 -18.07 -5.96 9.56
CA ARG A 95 -18.77 -4.67 9.56
C ARG A 95 -17.74 -3.56 9.55
N VAL A 96 -17.98 -2.55 8.72
CA VAL A 96 -17.09 -1.40 8.56
C VAL A 96 -17.17 -0.49 9.79
N VAL A 97 -16.01 -0.18 10.34
CA VAL A 97 -15.82 0.70 11.50
C VAL A 97 -15.34 2.07 11.05
N TRP A 98 -14.46 2.09 10.05
CA TRP A 98 -13.97 3.30 9.40
C TRP A 98 -13.53 2.98 7.97
N PHE A 99 -13.70 3.94 7.06
CA PHE A 99 -13.24 3.83 5.67
C PHE A 99 -12.69 5.17 5.16
N GLY A 100 -11.39 5.21 4.90
CA GLY A 100 -10.71 6.32 4.24
C GLY A 100 -10.83 6.21 2.73
N GLN A 101 -12.01 6.54 2.18
CA GLN A 101 -12.21 6.49 0.72
C GLN A 101 -11.22 7.38 -0.02
N LEU A 102 -10.47 6.79 -0.96
CA LEU A 102 -9.48 7.50 -1.75
C LEU A 102 -10.10 8.27 -2.93
N PRO A 103 -9.45 9.35 -3.39
CA PRO A 103 -9.75 9.94 -4.69
C PRO A 103 -9.56 8.93 -5.83
N ALA A 104 -10.27 9.14 -6.95
CA ALA A 104 -10.08 8.32 -8.14
C ALA A 104 -8.62 8.38 -8.64
N GLY A 105 -8.09 7.23 -9.06
CA GLY A 105 -6.70 7.10 -9.53
C GLY A 105 -5.64 7.03 -8.42
N GLN A 106 -6.04 7.10 -7.15
CA GLN A 106 -5.14 6.92 -6.01
C GLN A 106 -5.23 5.49 -5.46
N SER A 107 -4.09 4.98 -5.02
CA SER A 107 -3.97 3.76 -4.25
C SER A 107 -3.48 4.08 -2.84
N ALA A 108 -3.68 3.15 -1.91
CA ALA A 108 -3.05 3.19 -0.60
C ALA A 108 -2.24 1.91 -0.36
N ALA A 109 -1.31 1.96 0.59
CA ALA A 109 -0.47 0.86 1.06
C ALA A 109 -0.06 1.10 2.52
N ASN A 110 0.60 0.12 3.15
CA ASN A 110 1.14 0.24 4.51
C ASN A 110 0.11 0.70 5.56
N PHE A 111 -1.16 0.30 5.41
CA PHE A 111 -2.19 0.66 6.39
C PHE A 111 -2.02 -0.14 7.67
N GLN A 112 -1.63 0.54 8.75
CA GLN A 112 -1.35 -0.09 10.03
C GLN A 112 -1.52 0.87 11.21
N VAL A 113 -1.56 0.31 12.42
CA VAL A 113 -1.46 1.08 13.67
C VAL A 113 0.02 1.25 14.02
N GLN A 114 0.44 2.49 14.28
CA GLN A 114 1.76 2.81 14.80
C GLN A 114 1.63 3.67 16.07
N THR A 115 2.76 4.08 16.65
CA THR A 115 2.80 4.95 17.83
C THR A 115 3.52 6.23 17.49
N TYR A 116 2.90 7.37 17.81
CA TYR A 116 3.50 8.70 17.68
C TYR A 116 3.26 9.50 18.95
N ALA A 117 4.31 10.09 19.52
CA ALA A 117 4.24 10.83 20.79
C ALA A 117 3.53 10.05 21.92
N GLY A 118 3.74 8.73 21.97
CA GLY A 118 3.13 7.82 22.95
C GLY A 118 1.65 7.51 22.72
N GLN A 119 1.05 7.98 21.62
CA GLN A 119 -0.34 7.74 21.27
C GLN A 119 -0.46 6.79 20.06
N PRO A 120 -1.47 5.91 20.04
CA PRO A 120 -1.77 5.11 18.85
C PRO A 120 -2.24 6.02 17.72
N VAL A 121 -1.70 5.81 16.52
CA VAL A 121 -2.05 6.51 15.29
C VAL A 121 -2.28 5.50 14.17
N LEU A 122 -3.12 5.86 13.21
CA LEU A 122 -3.24 5.15 11.94
C LEU A 122 -2.28 5.76 10.94
N THR A 123 -1.64 4.91 10.17
CA THR A 123 -0.71 5.33 9.12
C THR A 123 -1.00 4.61 7.83
N TRP A 124 -0.82 5.27 6.69
CA TRP A 124 -0.78 4.63 5.37
C TRP A 124 0.02 5.48 4.39
N TRP A 125 0.55 4.84 3.36
CA TRP A 125 1.01 5.49 2.15
C TRP A 125 -0.16 5.69 1.19
N GLN A 126 -0.21 6.81 0.47
CA GLN A 126 -1.19 7.05 -0.60
C GLN A 126 -0.54 7.74 -1.80
N GLY A 127 -0.81 7.22 -3.01
CA GLY A 127 -0.21 7.75 -4.23
C GLY A 127 -0.62 7.00 -5.50
N ASP A 128 0.13 7.28 -6.57
CA ASP A 128 0.01 6.61 -7.88
C ASP A 128 0.87 5.33 -7.94
N LEU A 129 0.30 4.28 -8.52
CA LEU A 129 0.92 2.97 -8.78
C LEU A 129 0.71 2.48 -10.23
N GLY A 130 0.04 3.28 -11.09
CA GLY A 130 -0.44 2.86 -12.41
C GLY A 130 0.24 3.54 -13.58
N GLY A 131 1.13 4.51 -13.33
CA GLY A 131 1.87 5.24 -14.35
C GLY A 131 3.08 4.47 -14.91
N PRO A 132 3.54 4.79 -16.14
CA PRO A 132 4.76 4.21 -16.72
C PRO A 132 6.01 4.51 -15.88
N ASP A 133 5.97 5.61 -15.11
CA ASP A 133 7.05 6.04 -14.22
C ASP A 133 6.95 5.43 -12.80
N THR A 134 5.95 4.57 -12.51
CA THR A 134 5.74 3.91 -11.20
C THR A 134 5.82 2.39 -11.28
N PHE A 135 6.44 1.84 -12.33
CA PHE A 135 6.55 0.40 -12.47
C PHE A 135 7.47 -0.17 -11.36
N GLY A 136 6.88 -0.90 -10.41
CA GLY A 136 7.59 -1.51 -9.29
C GLY A 136 7.89 -0.59 -8.09
N HIS A 137 7.34 0.63 -8.07
CA HIS A 137 7.44 1.57 -6.93
C HIS A 137 6.24 2.52 -6.91
N GLY A 138 6.08 3.29 -5.84
CA GLY A 138 5.00 4.29 -5.71
C GLY A 138 5.50 5.73 -5.80
N ASN A 139 4.65 6.60 -6.35
CA ASN A 139 4.81 8.05 -6.21
C ASN A 139 3.66 8.60 -5.35
N GLY A 140 3.93 8.81 -4.06
CA GLY A 140 2.91 9.21 -3.10
C GLY A 140 3.43 10.01 -1.93
N VAL A 141 2.63 10.02 -0.87
CA VAL A 141 2.89 10.65 0.41
C VAL A 141 2.36 9.77 1.54
N ASP A 142 2.94 9.91 2.72
CA ASP A 142 2.57 9.15 3.90
C ASP A 142 1.65 9.96 4.81
N TYR A 143 0.55 9.37 5.24
CA TYR A 143 -0.44 9.99 6.12
C TYR A 143 -0.33 9.45 7.54
N ILE A 144 -0.43 10.33 8.53
CA ILE A 144 -0.59 9.99 9.95
C ILE A 144 -1.89 10.59 10.44
N VAL A 145 -2.68 9.76 11.10
CA VAL A 145 -4.03 10.09 11.55
C VAL A 145 -4.23 9.70 13.01
N ASP A 146 -4.89 10.56 13.77
CA ASP A 146 -5.15 10.33 15.19
C ASP A 146 -6.32 9.36 15.45
N ALA A 147 -6.58 9.09 16.74
CA ALA A 147 -7.70 8.28 17.21
C ALA A 147 -9.07 8.73 16.68
N HIS A 148 -9.23 10.00 16.33
CA HIS A 148 -10.48 10.60 15.85
C HIS A 148 -10.53 10.72 14.33
N TYR A 149 -9.65 10.00 13.63
CA TYR A 149 -9.54 10.00 12.17
C TYR A 149 -9.19 11.35 11.55
N ARG A 150 -8.52 12.23 12.31
CA ARG A 150 -8.03 13.52 11.80
C ARG A 150 -6.59 13.37 11.33
N VAL A 151 -6.30 13.86 10.13
CA VAL A 151 -4.92 13.94 9.63
C VAL A 151 -4.12 14.89 10.52
N ILE A 152 -3.03 14.38 11.08
CA ILE A 152 -2.12 15.13 11.95
C ILE A 152 -0.76 15.37 11.29
N ALA A 153 -0.39 14.56 10.29
CA ALA A 153 0.77 14.81 9.44
C ALA A 153 0.59 14.18 8.06
N THR A 154 1.21 14.81 7.07
CA THR A 154 1.41 14.27 5.72
C THR A 154 2.88 14.46 5.37
N LEU A 155 3.58 13.39 5.02
CA LEU A 155 5.03 13.37 4.90
C LEU A 155 5.48 12.87 3.53
N SER A 156 6.59 13.41 3.07
CA SER A 156 7.44 12.82 2.05
C SER A 156 8.87 13.28 2.28
N PRO A 157 9.90 12.55 1.82
CA PRO A 157 11.26 13.03 1.88
C PRO A 157 11.41 14.29 1.01
N GLN A 158 12.27 15.21 1.44
CA GLN A 158 12.43 16.50 0.77
C GLN A 158 12.92 16.31 -0.66
N GLY A 159 12.16 16.83 -1.62
CA GLY A 159 12.47 16.73 -3.05
C GLY A 159 12.16 15.36 -3.67
N LEU A 160 11.53 14.45 -2.93
CA LEU A 160 11.18 13.10 -3.37
C LEU A 160 9.70 12.80 -3.05
N HIS A 161 9.19 11.76 -3.71
CA HIS A 161 7.90 11.16 -3.38
C HIS A 161 8.13 9.95 -2.48
N SER A 162 7.24 9.72 -1.51
CA SER A 162 7.27 8.48 -0.72
C SER A 162 6.94 7.31 -1.64
N ASP A 163 7.69 6.23 -1.48
CA ASP A 163 7.46 4.96 -2.13
C ASP A 163 6.45 4.11 -1.34
N VAL A 164 5.80 3.18 -2.06
CA VAL A 164 4.73 2.33 -1.55
C VAL A 164 5.19 1.28 -0.53
N HIS A 165 6.49 0.96 -0.47
CA HIS A 165 6.96 -0.23 0.27
C HIS A 165 7.23 -0.01 1.75
N GLU A 166 7.62 1.18 2.20
CA GLU A 166 7.99 1.40 3.59
C GLU A 166 7.52 2.76 4.13
N PHE A 167 6.84 2.71 5.28
CA PHE A 167 6.53 3.86 6.11
C PHE A 167 6.47 3.47 7.59
N ARG A 168 7.51 3.85 8.34
CA ARG A 168 7.69 3.44 9.73
C ARG A 168 7.99 4.61 10.66
N LEU A 169 7.13 4.80 11.66
CA LEU A 169 7.38 5.74 12.74
C LEU A 169 8.38 5.16 13.75
N THR A 170 9.28 6.01 14.22
CA THR A 170 10.29 5.68 15.23
C THR A 170 9.92 6.31 16.58
N PRO A 171 10.35 5.72 17.72
CA PRO A 171 9.97 6.19 19.05
C PRO A 171 10.40 7.63 19.38
N ASP A 172 11.41 8.15 18.70
CA ASP A 172 11.95 9.51 18.83
C ASP A 172 11.17 10.57 18.03
N GLY A 173 10.07 10.19 17.37
CA GLY A 173 9.19 11.14 16.68
C GLY A 173 9.56 11.38 15.21
N HIS A 174 10.36 10.49 14.62
CA HIS A 174 10.71 10.53 13.21
C HIS A 174 9.96 9.45 12.41
N ALA A 175 10.13 9.49 11.09
CA ALA A 175 9.62 8.51 10.15
C ALA A 175 10.75 8.03 9.23
N LEU A 176 10.90 6.72 9.10
CA LEU A 176 11.66 6.08 8.03
C LEU A 176 10.73 5.92 6.82
N ILE A 177 11.16 6.46 5.69
CA ILE A 177 10.41 6.47 4.42
C ILE A 177 11.37 6.06 3.31
N THR A 178 10.92 5.18 2.40
CA THR A 178 11.65 4.89 1.15
C THR A 178 11.16 5.79 0.02
N ALA A 179 12.01 6.00 -0.98
CA ALA A 179 11.69 6.71 -2.21
C ALA A 179 12.50 6.12 -3.37
N TYR A 180 12.01 6.26 -4.59
CA TYR A 180 12.76 5.95 -5.81
C TYR A 180 12.89 7.20 -6.66
N THR A 181 14.09 7.43 -7.20
CA THR A 181 14.35 8.57 -8.09
C THR A 181 15.23 8.16 -9.27
N PRO A 182 14.91 8.59 -10.50
CA PRO A 182 15.69 8.20 -11.67
C PRO A 182 16.93 9.09 -11.75
N VAL A 183 18.11 8.47 -11.75
CA VAL A 183 19.39 9.16 -11.82
C VAL A 183 20.19 8.73 -13.07
N PRO A 184 20.91 9.65 -13.73
CA PRO A 184 21.83 9.30 -14.80
C PRO A 184 22.94 8.35 -14.32
N ALA A 185 23.26 7.32 -15.09
CA ALA A 185 24.33 6.37 -14.77
C ALA A 185 24.96 5.76 -16.05
N ASP A 186 26.26 5.46 -15.97
CA ASP A 186 26.93 4.64 -16.98
C ASP A 186 26.64 3.16 -16.73
N LEU A 187 25.88 2.55 -17.64
CA LEU A 187 25.44 1.16 -17.53
C LEU A 187 26.27 0.22 -18.42
N THR A 188 27.37 0.69 -19.02
CA THR A 188 28.19 -0.14 -19.92
C THR A 188 28.73 -1.39 -19.23
N ALA A 189 29.04 -1.30 -17.93
CA ALA A 189 29.53 -2.42 -17.12
C ALA A 189 28.50 -3.56 -16.96
N VAL A 190 27.21 -3.28 -17.17
CA VAL A 190 26.10 -4.26 -17.10
C VAL A 190 25.43 -4.51 -18.46
N GLY A 191 26.11 -4.13 -19.55
CA GLY A 191 25.65 -4.33 -20.93
C GLY A 191 24.68 -3.25 -21.44
N GLY A 192 24.51 -2.15 -20.70
CA GLY A 192 23.61 -1.05 -21.02
C GLY A 192 24.29 0.14 -21.73
N PRO A 193 23.53 1.21 -21.99
CA PRO A 193 24.07 2.45 -22.58
C PRO A 193 24.95 3.22 -21.59
N LYS A 194 25.88 4.00 -22.14
CA LYS A 194 26.74 4.91 -21.36
C LYS A 194 25.97 6.05 -20.70
N ASP A 195 24.93 6.56 -21.36
CA ASP A 195 24.08 7.63 -20.86
C ASP A 195 22.72 7.06 -20.43
N GLY A 196 22.75 6.06 -19.55
CA GLY A 196 21.59 5.36 -19.05
C GLY A 196 20.91 6.07 -17.88
N LYS A 197 19.82 5.46 -17.40
CA LYS A 197 19.15 5.84 -16.15
C LYS A 197 19.00 4.62 -15.27
N VAL A 198 19.16 4.80 -13.97
CA VAL A 198 18.87 3.80 -12.95
C VAL A 198 17.93 4.41 -11.92
N TRP A 199 17.04 3.58 -11.36
CA TRP A 199 16.24 3.96 -10.21
C TRP A 199 17.08 3.83 -8.96
N ASP A 200 17.45 4.95 -8.35
CA ASP A 200 18.12 4.96 -7.05
C ASP A 200 17.08 4.82 -5.94
N CYS A 201 17.28 3.82 -5.08
CA CYS A 201 16.47 3.63 -3.88
C CYS A 201 17.05 4.49 -2.76
N VAL A 202 16.23 5.39 -2.23
CA VAL A 202 16.59 6.29 -1.15
C VAL A 202 15.84 5.90 0.11
N ALA A 203 16.57 5.72 1.21
CA ALA A 203 15.99 5.63 2.55
C ALA A 203 16.17 6.98 3.25
N ALA A 204 15.10 7.57 3.74
CA ALA A 204 15.11 8.88 4.39
C ALA A 204 14.54 8.82 5.80
N VAL A 205 15.13 9.60 6.70
CA VAL A 205 14.58 9.86 8.04
C VAL A 205 13.99 11.26 8.01
N VAL A 206 12.70 11.36 8.31
CA VAL A 206 11.93 12.61 8.29
C VAL A 206 11.43 12.92 9.69
N ASP A 207 11.65 14.13 10.17
CA ASP A 207 11.04 14.60 11.40
C ASP A 207 9.54 14.81 11.20
N VAL A 208 8.71 14.12 11.98
CA VAL A 208 7.24 14.13 11.76
C VAL A 208 6.65 15.50 12.06
N ALA A 209 7.16 16.19 13.09
CA ALA A 209 6.60 17.46 13.55
C ALA A 209 6.84 18.61 12.55
N SER A 210 8.00 18.64 11.91
CA SER A 210 8.40 19.70 10.98
C SER A 210 8.32 19.30 9.50
N GLY A 211 8.22 18.00 9.20
CA GLY A 211 8.31 17.46 7.84
C GLY A 211 9.70 17.56 7.22
N LYS A 212 10.73 17.94 7.99
CA LYS A 212 12.09 18.08 7.48
C LYS A 212 12.77 16.74 7.34
N THR A 213 13.42 16.51 6.22
CA THR A 213 14.33 15.36 6.07
C THR A 213 15.62 15.62 6.84
N LEU A 214 15.91 14.74 7.79
CA LEU A 214 17.08 14.80 8.66
C LEU A 214 18.29 14.11 8.02
N SER A 215 18.05 13.02 7.30
CA SER A 215 19.08 12.26 6.59
C SER A 215 18.50 11.51 5.40
N GLN A 216 19.33 11.29 4.39
CA GLN A 216 19.04 10.41 3.26
C GLN A 216 20.22 9.48 3.04
N TRP A 217 19.92 8.25 2.64
CA TRP A 217 20.87 7.25 2.20
C TRP A 217 20.49 6.81 0.78
N SER A 218 21.43 6.92 -0.15
CA SER A 218 21.25 6.54 -1.57
C SER A 218 21.85 5.16 -1.79
N ALA A 219 21.08 4.22 -2.31
CA ALA A 219 21.60 2.90 -2.64
C ALA A 219 22.74 2.99 -3.64
N LEU A 220 22.61 3.83 -4.68
CA LEU A 220 23.62 3.96 -5.73
C LEU A 220 24.94 4.57 -5.24
N ALA A 221 24.93 5.33 -4.14
CA ALA A 221 26.14 5.83 -3.50
C ALA A 221 26.96 4.73 -2.80
N HIS A 222 26.36 3.56 -2.55
CA HIS A 222 26.94 2.50 -1.71
C HIS A 222 26.97 1.12 -2.38
N VAL A 223 26.11 0.87 -3.35
CA VAL A 223 25.98 -0.41 -4.07
C VAL A 223 26.16 -0.14 -5.56
N PRO A 224 27.23 -0.66 -6.19
CA PRO A 224 27.46 -0.42 -7.61
C PRO A 224 26.45 -1.20 -8.45
N VAL A 225 26.11 -0.65 -9.63
CA VAL A 225 25.18 -1.31 -10.58
C VAL A 225 25.64 -2.71 -11.00
N THR A 226 26.94 -2.98 -10.92
CA THR A 226 27.55 -4.28 -11.24
C THR A 226 27.18 -5.40 -10.26
N ASP A 227 26.61 -5.07 -9.10
CA ASP A 227 26.11 -6.06 -8.15
C ASP A 227 24.73 -6.60 -8.55
N SER A 228 24.17 -6.14 -9.68
CA SER A 228 22.97 -6.73 -10.28
C SER A 228 23.25 -8.14 -10.82
N ALA A 229 22.40 -9.09 -10.43
CA ALA A 229 22.43 -10.45 -10.97
C ALA A 229 21.86 -10.54 -12.40
N LEU A 230 21.16 -9.50 -12.86
CA LEU A 230 20.56 -9.41 -14.19
C LEU A 230 21.30 -8.38 -15.03
N THR A 231 21.55 -8.72 -16.29
CA THR A 231 22.05 -7.76 -17.27
C THR A 231 20.90 -6.90 -17.81
N THR A 232 21.21 -5.77 -18.45
CA THR A 232 20.17 -4.98 -19.12
C THR A 232 19.50 -5.74 -20.28
N ALA A 233 20.13 -6.78 -20.82
CA ALA A 233 19.54 -7.65 -21.82
C ALA A 233 18.46 -8.58 -21.22
N ASP A 234 18.62 -8.97 -19.95
CA ASP A 234 17.64 -9.78 -19.21
C ASP A 234 16.46 -8.93 -18.72
N ALA A 235 16.70 -7.63 -18.48
CA ALA A 235 15.71 -6.68 -17.98
C ALA A 235 14.81 -6.06 -19.09
N ALA A 236 15.07 -6.35 -20.37
CA ALA A 236 14.22 -5.87 -21.45
C ALA A 236 12.83 -6.53 -21.36
N PRO A 237 11.72 -5.78 -21.40
CA PRO A 237 10.40 -6.38 -21.45
C PRO A 237 10.35 -7.27 -22.69
N THR A 238 10.01 -8.55 -22.49
CA THR A 238 9.80 -9.52 -23.58
C THR A 238 8.59 -9.07 -24.41
N GLY A 239 8.84 -8.14 -25.32
CA GLY A 239 7.84 -7.49 -26.17
C GLY A 239 8.36 -7.18 -27.57
N ALA A 240 9.47 -7.80 -27.98
CA ALA A 240 9.95 -7.76 -29.36
C ALA A 240 9.92 -9.19 -29.92
N GLY A 241 9.14 -9.36 -30.99
CA GLY A 241 8.95 -10.63 -31.67
C GLY A 241 10.26 -11.33 -32.00
N CYS A 242 10.21 -12.65 -31.93
CA CYS A 242 11.25 -13.55 -32.40
C CYS A 242 11.61 -13.19 -33.85
N SER A 243 12.66 -12.39 -34.04
CA SER A 243 13.37 -12.32 -35.31
C SER A 243 14.17 -13.62 -35.40
N THR A 244 13.68 -14.52 -36.24
CA THR A 244 14.43 -15.71 -36.63
C THR A 244 15.76 -15.28 -37.22
N ARG A 245 16.84 -15.61 -36.51
CA ARG A 245 18.21 -15.47 -36.99
C ARG A 245 18.38 -16.38 -38.20
N SER A 246 18.48 -15.80 -39.40
CA SER A 246 18.85 -16.54 -40.61
C SER A 246 20.29 -17.05 -40.47
N THR A 247 20.47 -18.35 -40.66
CA THR A 247 21.74 -18.94 -41.14
C THR A 247 21.87 -18.71 -42.63
#